data_AF-A0A410Q8K9-F1
#
_entry.id   AF-A0A410Q8K9-F1
#
_cell.length_a   1.000
_cell.length_b   1.000
_cell.length_c   1.000
_cell.angle_alpha   90.00
_cell.angle_beta   90.00
_cell.angle_gamma   90.00
#
_symmetry.space_group_name_H-M   'P 1'
#
loop_
_entity.id
_entity.type
_entity.pdbx_description
1 polymer ?
#
loop_
_entity_poly.entity_id
_entity_poly.type
_entity_poly.pdbx_seq_one_letter_code
_entity_poly.pdbx_strand_id
1 'polypeptide(L)'
;MKDLHEVLTSFSKELTRVNQDNVLTKKELCDKLYSFIDPKLEGENVDKEIFISNYIYILQKIIADLCEINERLQDLKHLDATIPAEKDYEHRKLRYFANLNKRARDEIINFLSIRLLDYLIEHKSVDYASRQDDKGLNLMLQSCYEYSFFKKYYDPDYDFSTEAKIRFIPGVKLENFLDVINGYIKLKHEDLNAYQIELSRIVRENNVLDYLCGKIEVHNIMNRRLEVFNTLETLYEDKKWQPFISLAILQIEGLFYDCCNVLKVNELSGLAGTLVEKVDKSFRDNHILMLSVYPYYMFEIPEIRNEIAHTGLIESENLEHIANELILDLNTVISWIYEISHEKYKILMMISDALVFMLI
;
A
#
# COMPACT_ATOMS: atom_id res chain seq x y z
N MET A 1 6.51 7.96 26.62
CA MET A 1 5.48 7.49 27.59
C MET A 1 5.38 8.35 28.84
N LYS A 2 6.41 8.52 29.68
CA LYS A 2 6.26 9.22 30.98
C LYS A 2 5.59 10.60 30.89
N ASP A 3 6.05 11.45 29.98
CA ASP A 3 5.71 12.87 30.08
C ASP A 3 4.27 13.25 29.69
N LEU A 4 3.78 12.86 28.52
CA LEU A 4 2.41 13.22 28.09
C LEU A 4 1.35 12.28 28.70
N HIS A 5 1.70 11.01 28.93
CA HIS A 5 0.81 10.06 29.60
C HIS A 5 0.59 10.41 31.07
N GLU A 6 1.62 10.88 31.79
CA GLU A 6 1.44 11.39 33.17
C GLU A 6 0.56 12.64 33.18
N VAL A 7 0.75 13.56 32.22
CA VAL A 7 -0.09 14.75 32.05
C VAL A 7 -1.56 14.38 31.82
N LEU A 8 -1.85 13.48 30.89
CA LEU A 8 -3.23 13.09 30.55
C LEU A 8 -3.86 12.19 31.60
N THR A 9 -3.07 11.32 32.24
CA THR A 9 -3.54 10.49 33.35
C THR A 9 -3.83 11.37 34.56
N SER A 10 -3.02 12.40 34.83
CA SER A 10 -3.26 13.36 35.90
C SER A 10 -4.49 14.23 35.59
N PHE A 11 -4.61 14.73 34.36
CA PHE A 11 -5.78 15.47 33.91
C PHE A 11 -7.07 14.64 33.95
N SER A 12 -7.05 13.38 33.51
CA SER A 12 -8.19 12.47 33.57
C SER A 12 -8.58 12.10 35.01
N LYS A 13 -7.59 11.86 35.88
CA LYS A 13 -7.80 11.66 37.32
C LYS A 13 -8.35 12.92 38.00
N GLU A 14 -7.99 14.09 37.51
CA GLU A 14 -8.48 15.35 38.04
C GLU A 14 -9.90 15.65 37.54
N LEU A 15 -10.21 15.37 36.27
CA LEU A 15 -11.58 15.44 35.73
C LEU A 15 -12.54 14.49 36.43
N THR A 16 -12.11 13.28 36.78
CA THR A 16 -12.92 12.33 37.58
C THR A 16 -13.12 12.76 39.03
N ARG A 17 -12.30 13.69 39.56
CA ARG A 17 -12.47 14.33 40.87
C ARG A 17 -13.35 15.57 40.83
N VAL A 18 -13.59 16.16 39.66
CA VAL A 18 -14.59 17.20 39.48
C VAL A 18 -15.96 16.52 39.52
N ASN A 19 -16.61 16.60 40.69
CA ASN A 19 -17.92 16.00 40.97
C ASN A 19 -18.95 16.27 39.85
N GLN A 20 -19.90 15.34 39.71
CA GLN A 20 -21.00 15.30 38.73
C GLN A 20 -21.91 16.56 38.69
N ASP A 21 -21.67 17.57 39.53
CA ASP A 21 -22.48 18.78 39.66
C ASP A 21 -21.84 20.05 39.08
N ASN A 22 -20.57 20.03 38.64
CA ASN A 22 -19.90 21.19 38.04
C ASN A 22 -19.48 20.89 36.59
N VAL A 23 -20.33 21.28 35.64
CA VAL A 23 -19.97 21.29 34.21
C VAL A 23 -18.95 22.40 34.00
N LEU A 24 -17.67 22.04 33.87
CA LEU A 24 -16.61 22.97 33.49
C LEU A 24 -16.95 23.60 32.14
N THR A 25 -16.83 24.92 32.04
CA THR A 25 -16.94 25.62 30.76
C THR A 25 -15.75 25.25 29.86
N LYS A 26 -15.91 25.37 28.53
CA LYS A 26 -14.83 25.13 27.54
C LYS A 26 -13.53 25.84 27.94
N LYS A 27 -13.66 27.10 28.41
CA LYS A 27 -12.54 27.94 28.82
C LYS A 27 -11.81 27.38 30.05
N GLU A 28 -12.53 26.97 31.08
CA GLU A 28 -11.94 26.36 32.29
C GLU A 28 -11.27 25.02 32.00
N LEU A 29 -11.85 24.23 31.09
CA LEU A 29 -11.26 22.97 30.64
C LEU A 29 -9.95 23.22 29.87
N CYS A 30 -9.93 24.26 29.04
CA CYS A 30 -8.74 24.70 28.32
C CYS A 30 -7.66 25.20 29.28
N ASP A 31 -8.00 26.09 30.22
CA ASP A 31 -7.05 26.61 31.19
C ASP A 31 -6.42 25.50 32.05
N LYS A 32 -7.19 24.47 32.40
CA LYS A 32 -6.68 23.28 33.09
C LYS A 32 -5.79 22.42 32.22
N LEU A 33 -6.19 22.11 30.98
CA LEU A 33 -5.33 21.35 30.05
C LEU A 33 -4.01 22.08 29.80
N TYR A 34 -4.07 23.41 29.65
CA TYR A 34 -2.90 24.24 29.45
C TYR A 34 -1.94 24.17 30.64
N SER A 35 -2.42 24.24 31.89
CA SER A 35 -1.54 24.24 33.06
C SER A 35 -0.70 22.95 33.20
N PHE A 36 -1.16 21.84 32.63
CA PHE A 36 -0.38 20.61 32.55
C PHE A 36 0.66 20.59 31.44
N ILE A 37 0.48 21.40 30.39
CA ILE A 37 1.33 21.45 29.19
C ILE A 37 2.33 22.62 29.28
N ASP A 38 1.94 23.74 29.91
CA ASP A 38 2.70 24.97 30.12
C ASP A 38 4.14 24.75 30.66
N PRO A 39 4.38 23.87 31.65
CA PRO A 39 5.74 23.59 32.12
C PRO A 39 6.68 22.99 31.06
N LYS A 40 6.12 22.44 29.97
CA LYS A 40 6.83 21.79 28.87
C LYS A 40 6.93 22.66 27.62
N LEU A 41 6.35 23.85 27.64
CA LEU A 41 6.37 24.80 26.53
C LEU A 41 7.56 25.77 26.59
N GLU A 42 8.45 25.69 27.59
CA GLU A 42 9.75 26.42 27.72
C GLU A 42 9.77 27.89 27.23
N GLY A 43 8.68 28.65 27.37
CA GLY A 43 8.61 30.05 26.93
C GLY A 43 8.20 30.26 25.46
N GLU A 44 7.70 29.23 24.78
CA GLU A 44 7.10 29.33 23.45
C GLU A 44 5.84 30.21 23.47
N ASN A 45 5.81 31.24 22.61
CA ASN A 45 4.62 32.09 22.43
C ASN A 45 3.59 31.35 21.56
N VAL A 46 2.67 30.64 22.21
CA VAL A 46 1.61 29.86 21.57
C VAL A 46 0.25 30.41 21.97
N ASP A 47 -0.66 30.53 20.98
CA ASP A 47 -2.06 30.81 21.27
C ASP A 47 -2.69 29.60 22.00
N LYS A 48 -3.11 29.83 23.24
CA LYS A 48 -3.60 28.78 24.14
C LYS A 48 -4.85 28.09 23.60
N GLU A 49 -5.78 28.83 23.01
CA GLU A 49 -7.04 28.26 22.54
C GLU A 49 -6.79 27.41 21.28
N ILE A 50 -5.98 27.92 20.34
CA ILE A 50 -5.63 27.17 19.11
C ILE A 50 -4.86 25.90 19.47
N PHE A 51 -3.88 25.98 20.37
CA PHE A 51 -3.08 24.83 20.76
C PHE A 51 -3.91 23.70 21.37
N ILE A 52 -4.82 24.03 22.30
CA ILE A 52 -5.67 23.04 22.95
C ILE A 52 -6.69 22.48 21.96
N SER A 53 -7.24 23.33 21.09
CA SER A 53 -8.17 22.90 20.05
C SER A 53 -7.50 21.91 19.10
N ASN A 54 -6.28 22.20 18.64
CA ASN A 54 -5.49 21.29 17.82
C ASN A 54 -5.15 20.00 18.58
N TYR A 55 -4.73 20.10 19.85
CA TYR A 55 -4.43 18.94 20.68
C TYR A 55 -5.62 17.98 20.74
N ILE A 56 -6.81 18.49 21.04
CA ILE A 56 -8.05 17.70 21.12
C ILE A 56 -8.38 17.10 19.75
N TYR A 57 -8.31 17.89 18.69
CA TYR A 57 -8.65 17.44 17.33
C TYR A 57 -7.73 16.30 16.86
N ILE A 58 -6.41 16.47 17.00
CA ILE A 58 -5.43 15.45 16.61
C ILE A 58 -5.58 14.20 17.49
N LEU A 59 -5.80 14.37 18.79
CA LEU A 59 -6.04 13.24 19.70
C LEU A 59 -7.28 12.43 19.31
N GLN A 60 -8.38 13.09 18.91
CA GLN A 60 -9.58 12.41 18.41
C GLN A 60 -9.29 11.57 17.17
N LYS A 61 -8.50 12.09 16.22
CA LYS A 61 -8.06 11.35 15.03
C LYS A 61 -7.22 10.13 15.40
N ILE A 62 -6.25 10.30 16.29
CA ILE A 62 -5.39 9.22 16.80
C ILE A 62 -6.24 8.12 17.47
N ILE A 63 -7.19 8.50 18.33
CA ILE A 63 -8.06 7.54 19.02
C ILE A 63 -8.91 6.77 18.01
N ALA A 64 -9.48 7.45 17.01
CA ALA A 64 -10.26 6.79 15.96
C ALA A 64 -9.42 5.75 15.18
N ASP A 65 -8.20 6.11 14.79
CA ASP A 65 -7.29 5.18 14.11
C ASP A 65 -6.90 3.99 15.01
N LEU A 66 -6.63 4.21 16.30
CA LEU A 66 -6.34 3.14 17.26
C LEU A 66 -7.53 2.21 17.49
N CYS A 67 -8.75 2.75 17.58
CA CYS A 67 -9.97 1.96 17.71
C CYS A 67 -10.14 1.03 16.51
N GLU A 68 -10.03 1.57 15.29
CA GLU A 68 -10.15 0.77 14.07
C GLU A 68 -9.07 -0.32 13.97
N ILE A 69 -7.82 0.00 14.29
CA ILE A 69 -6.75 -1.01 14.31
C ILE A 69 -7.04 -2.12 15.32
N ASN A 70 -7.55 -1.77 16.50
CA ASN A 70 -7.86 -2.75 17.53
C ASN A 70 -9.03 -3.64 17.14
N GLU A 71 -10.09 -3.09 16.53
CA GLU A 71 -11.20 -3.85 15.96
C GLU A 71 -10.67 -4.82 14.89
N ARG A 72 -9.89 -4.33 13.91
CA ARG A 72 -9.29 -5.16 12.86
C ARG A 72 -8.40 -6.26 13.43
N LEU A 73 -7.61 -5.98 14.47
CA LEU A 73 -6.77 -7.00 15.12
C LEU A 73 -7.58 -8.09 15.82
N GLN A 74 -8.74 -7.74 16.39
CA GLN A 74 -9.66 -8.73 16.97
C GLN A 74 -10.28 -9.61 15.88
N ASP A 75 -10.74 -8.99 14.79
CA ASP A 75 -11.33 -9.69 13.65
C ASP A 75 -10.32 -10.64 12.99
N LEU A 76 -9.11 -10.16 12.69
CA LEU A 76 -8.02 -10.97 12.14
C LEU A 76 -7.68 -12.17 13.02
N LYS A 77 -7.65 -11.99 14.35
CA LYS A 77 -7.39 -13.06 15.30
C LYS A 77 -8.53 -14.08 15.32
N HIS A 78 -9.77 -13.62 15.26
CA HIS A 78 -10.94 -14.48 15.18
C HIS A 78 -10.90 -15.30 13.88
N LEU A 79 -10.70 -14.64 12.74
CA LEU A 79 -10.61 -15.27 11.42
C LEU A 79 -9.51 -16.34 11.38
N ASP A 80 -8.28 -16.02 11.82
CA ASP A 80 -7.14 -16.96 11.84
C ASP A 80 -7.40 -18.19 12.71
N ALA A 81 -8.26 -18.08 13.74
CA ALA A 81 -8.66 -19.20 14.58
C ALA A 81 -9.81 -20.04 13.99
N THR A 82 -10.60 -19.48 13.08
CA THR A 82 -11.79 -20.13 12.50
C THR A 82 -11.56 -20.78 11.15
N ILE A 83 -10.61 -20.30 10.34
CA ILE A 83 -10.35 -20.88 9.03
C ILE A 83 -9.73 -22.29 9.15
N PRO A 84 -10.01 -23.21 8.21
CA PRO A 84 -9.46 -24.57 8.24
C PRO A 84 -7.93 -24.58 8.18
N ALA A 85 -7.30 -25.48 8.93
CA ALA A 85 -5.85 -25.53 9.08
C ALA A 85 -5.10 -25.81 7.77
N GLU A 86 -5.77 -26.37 6.77
CA GLU A 86 -5.19 -26.69 5.47
C GLU A 86 -5.00 -25.43 4.60
N LYS A 87 -5.66 -24.32 4.94
CA LYS A 87 -5.60 -23.05 4.19
C LYS A 87 -4.38 -22.20 4.57
N ASP A 88 -3.20 -22.74 4.31
CA ASP A 88 -1.94 -22.15 4.74
C ASP A 88 -1.69 -20.72 4.22
N TYR A 89 -2.06 -20.40 2.96
CA TYR A 89 -1.92 -19.05 2.41
C TYR A 89 -2.86 -18.04 3.06
N GLU A 90 -4.13 -18.41 3.33
CA GLU A 90 -5.07 -17.56 4.07
C GLU A 90 -4.55 -17.26 5.49
N HIS A 91 -4.08 -18.28 6.23
CA HIS A 91 -3.43 -18.09 7.53
C HIS A 91 -2.23 -17.14 7.46
N ARG A 92 -1.36 -17.31 6.46
CA ARG A 92 -0.19 -16.45 6.26
C ARG A 92 -0.60 -15.00 5.95
N LYS A 93 -1.63 -14.79 5.13
CA LYS A 93 -2.20 -13.47 4.82
C LYS A 93 -2.71 -12.80 6.09
N LEU A 94 -3.56 -13.47 6.86
CA LEU A 94 -4.13 -12.93 8.11
C LEU A 94 -3.04 -12.55 9.12
N ARG A 95 -2.04 -13.41 9.31
CA ARG A 95 -0.90 -13.15 10.21
C ARG A 95 -0.02 -12.00 9.73
N TYR A 96 0.17 -11.85 8.42
CA TYR A 96 0.87 -10.71 7.83
C TYR A 96 0.14 -9.40 8.16
N PHE A 97 -1.15 -9.30 7.88
CA PHE A 97 -1.95 -8.10 8.19
C PHE A 97 -2.05 -7.84 9.70
N ALA A 98 -2.10 -8.88 10.53
CA ALA A 98 -2.08 -8.73 11.98
C ALA A 98 -0.75 -8.12 12.48
N ASN A 99 0.38 -8.55 11.90
CA ASN A 99 1.68 -7.97 12.23
C ASN A 99 1.82 -6.54 11.71
N LEU A 100 1.32 -6.25 10.50
CA LEU A 100 1.29 -4.93 9.91
C LEU A 100 0.49 -3.94 10.78
N ASN A 101 -0.71 -4.33 11.22
CA ASN A 101 -1.57 -3.53 12.10
C ASN A 101 -0.98 -3.36 13.52
N LYS A 102 -0.29 -4.38 14.07
CA LYS A 102 0.43 -4.22 15.35
C LYS A 102 1.53 -3.17 15.26
N ARG A 103 2.31 -3.18 14.18
CA ARG A 103 3.37 -2.17 13.95
C ARG A 103 2.78 -0.76 13.83
N ALA A 104 1.70 -0.60 13.06
CA ALA A 104 0.98 0.68 12.97
C ALA A 104 0.47 1.17 14.33
N ARG A 105 -0.13 0.29 15.13
CA ARG A 105 -0.57 0.63 16.49
C ARG A 105 0.60 1.11 17.35
N ASP A 106 1.72 0.39 17.32
CA ASP A 106 2.90 0.72 18.12
C ASP A 106 3.54 2.05 17.64
N GLU A 107 3.54 2.33 16.33
CA GLU A 107 3.94 3.62 15.74
C GLU A 107 3.04 4.76 16.21
N ILE A 108 1.71 4.59 16.16
CA ILE A 108 0.75 5.60 16.62
C ILE A 108 0.90 5.88 18.11
N ILE A 109 1.10 4.84 18.93
CA ILE A 109 1.39 4.99 20.36
C ILE A 109 2.71 5.74 20.59
N ASN A 110 3.73 5.46 19.78
CA ASN A 110 4.99 6.17 19.83
C ASN A 110 4.82 7.66 19.48
N PHE A 111 4.10 7.97 18.40
CA PHE A 111 3.76 9.34 18.00
C PHE A 111 3.02 10.07 19.13
N LEU A 112 1.93 9.48 19.63
CA LEU A 112 1.14 10.03 20.73
C LEU A 112 1.99 10.29 21.97
N SER A 113 2.90 9.39 22.32
CA SER A 113 3.59 9.43 23.62
C SER A 113 4.89 10.24 23.65
N ILE A 114 5.46 10.54 22.48
CA ILE A 114 6.77 11.20 22.34
C ILE A 114 6.69 12.41 21.40
N ARG A 115 6.05 12.31 20.23
CA ARG A 115 6.16 13.32 19.16
C ARG A 115 4.99 14.29 19.06
N LEU A 116 3.82 13.99 19.64
CA LEU A 116 2.63 14.82 19.51
C LEU A 116 2.84 16.25 20.03
N LEU A 117 3.55 16.41 21.14
CA LEU A 117 3.82 17.73 21.72
C LEU A 117 4.72 18.57 20.78
N ASP A 118 5.82 17.99 20.32
CA ASP A 118 6.74 18.64 19.38
C ASP A 118 6.01 19.04 18.10
N TYR A 119 5.18 18.14 17.55
CA TYR A 119 4.36 18.43 16.37
C TYR A 119 3.42 19.62 16.58
N LEU A 120 2.75 19.70 17.73
CA LEU A 120 1.87 20.84 18.04
C LEU A 120 2.63 22.17 18.17
N ILE A 121 3.87 22.14 18.67
CA ILE A 121 4.74 23.31 18.77
C ILE A 121 5.24 23.74 17.38
N GLU A 122 5.70 22.80 16.56
CA GLU A 122 6.14 23.04 15.18
C GLU A 122 5.02 23.65 14.33
N HIS A 123 3.78 23.22 14.58
CA HIS A 123 2.59 23.67 13.87
C HIS A 123 1.73 24.68 14.66
N LYS A 124 2.33 25.42 15.61
CA LYS A 124 1.62 26.37 16.50
C LYS A 124 0.83 27.48 15.81
N SER A 125 1.16 27.82 14.56
CA SER A 125 0.47 28.84 13.76
C SER A 125 -0.66 28.29 12.89
N VAL A 126 -0.86 26.96 12.88
CA VAL A 126 -1.90 26.29 12.10
C VAL A 126 -3.09 26.02 13.00
N ASP A 127 -4.30 26.33 12.55
CA ASP A 127 -5.54 25.93 13.23
C ASP A 127 -6.17 24.77 12.46
N TYR A 128 -5.81 23.54 12.86
CA TYR A 128 -6.34 22.32 12.26
C TYR A 128 -7.83 22.13 12.60
N ALA A 129 -8.22 22.52 13.81
CA ALA A 129 -9.56 22.28 14.31
C ALA A 129 -10.63 23.12 13.59
N SER A 130 -10.31 24.35 13.16
CA SER A 130 -11.22 25.17 12.36
C SER A 130 -11.14 24.90 10.86
N ARG A 131 -10.07 24.26 10.38
CA ARG A 131 -9.80 24.00 8.94
C ARG A 131 -9.92 22.52 8.57
N GLN A 132 -10.91 21.83 9.14
CA GLN A 132 -11.10 20.38 8.93
C GLN A 132 -11.41 19.99 7.49
N ASP A 133 -11.94 20.92 6.68
CA ASP A 133 -12.24 20.69 5.25
C ASP A 133 -11.04 20.98 4.34
N ASP A 134 -9.93 21.48 4.88
CA ASP A 134 -8.73 21.79 4.12
C ASP A 134 -7.96 20.50 3.78
N LYS A 135 -8.07 20.07 2.52
CA LYS A 135 -7.41 18.85 2.03
C LYS A 135 -5.89 18.87 2.23
N GLY A 136 -5.24 20.03 2.05
CA GLY A 136 -3.78 20.15 2.17
C GLY A 136 -3.33 19.97 3.62
N LEU A 137 -4.02 20.62 4.56
CA LEU A 137 -3.74 20.47 5.98
C LEU A 137 -4.04 19.07 6.50
N ASN A 138 -5.15 18.47 6.04
CA ASN A 138 -5.46 17.07 6.37
C ASN A 138 -4.37 16.11 5.88
N LEU A 139 -3.82 16.34 4.68
CA LEU A 139 -2.73 15.52 4.15
C LEU A 139 -1.46 15.66 5.01
N MET A 140 -1.13 16.87 5.45
CA MET A 140 -0.01 17.10 6.38
C MET A 140 -0.24 16.35 7.69
N LEU A 141 -1.45 16.45 8.26
CA LEU A 141 -1.78 15.75 9.51
C LEU A 141 -1.75 14.22 9.35
N GLN A 142 -2.20 13.70 8.21
CA GLN A 142 -2.14 12.27 7.90
C GLN A 142 -0.70 11.77 7.75
N SER A 143 0.27 12.66 7.48
CA SER A 143 1.68 12.28 7.36
C SER A 143 2.39 12.09 8.71
N CYS A 144 1.70 12.31 9.85
CA CYS A 144 2.26 12.13 11.20
C CYS A 144 2.70 10.69 11.50
N TYR A 145 2.03 9.72 10.91
CA TYR A 145 2.33 8.29 10.99
C TYR A 145 1.76 7.57 9.77
N GLU A 146 2.43 6.49 9.35
CA GLU A 146 2.20 5.83 8.05
C GLU A 146 0.75 5.34 7.87
N TYR A 147 0.17 4.78 8.94
CA TYR A 147 -1.19 4.24 8.92
C TYR A 147 -2.25 5.26 8.50
N SER A 148 -2.15 6.52 8.95
CA SER A 148 -3.19 7.51 8.62
C SER A 148 -3.24 7.82 7.13
N PHE A 149 -2.08 7.80 6.48
CA PHE A 149 -1.93 8.08 5.06
C PHE A 149 -2.26 6.86 4.19
N PHE A 150 -1.84 5.66 4.60
CA PHE A 150 -1.96 4.43 3.83
C PHE A 150 -3.00 3.44 4.35
N LYS A 151 -3.96 3.94 5.13
CA LYS A 151 -4.97 3.19 5.87
C LYS A 151 -5.57 1.98 5.14
N LYS A 152 -5.96 2.15 3.87
CA LYS A 152 -6.55 1.10 3.04
C LYS A 152 -5.66 -0.14 2.86
N TYR A 153 -4.34 0.02 2.88
CA TYR A 153 -3.38 -1.09 2.73
C TYR A 153 -3.18 -1.92 4.00
N TYR A 154 -3.79 -1.50 5.11
CA TYR A 154 -3.81 -2.29 6.35
C TYR A 154 -5.03 -3.20 6.45
N ASP A 155 -5.96 -3.09 5.51
CA ASP A 155 -7.14 -3.92 5.41
C ASP A 155 -6.83 -5.21 4.60
N PRO A 156 -6.98 -6.41 5.18
CA PRO A 156 -6.77 -7.67 4.45
C PRO A 156 -7.74 -7.88 3.27
N ASP A 157 -8.90 -7.23 3.30
CA ASP A 157 -9.97 -7.39 2.30
C ASP A 157 -9.86 -6.35 1.18
N TYR A 158 -8.87 -5.45 1.25
CA TYR A 158 -8.56 -4.55 0.15
C TYR A 158 -8.18 -5.34 -1.11
N ASP A 159 -8.66 -4.88 -2.26
CA ASP A 159 -8.44 -5.56 -3.55
C ASP A 159 -7.07 -5.22 -4.15
N PHE A 160 -6.03 -5.83 -3.57
CA PHE A 160 -4.64 -5.72 -4.03
C PHE A 160 -4.45 -6.25 -5.45
N SER A 161 -5.27 -7.22 -5.88
CA SER A 161 -5.23 -7.79 -7.23
C SER A 161 -5.54 -6.75 -8.29
N THR A 162 -6.64 -6.01 -8.11
CA THR A 162 -7.01 -4.93 -9.03
C THR A 162 -6.01 -3.79 -8.97
N GLU A 163 -5.55 -3.39 -7.78
CA GLU A 163 -4.53 -2.34 -7.69
C GLU A 163 -3.22 -2.71 -8.41
N ALA A 164 -2.73 -3.94 -8.21
CA ALA A 164 -1.52 -4.42 -8.85
C ALA A 164 -1.59 -4.29 -10.38
N LYS A 165 -2.74 -4.63 -10.98
CA LYS A 165 -2.96 -4.61 -12.43
C LYS A 165 -3.13 -3.22 -13.01
N ILE A 166 -3.91 -2.37 -12.33
CA ILE A 166 -4.26 -1.05 -12.85
C ILE A 166 -3.11 -0.04 -12.68
N ARG A 167 -2.30 -0.17 -11.62
CA ARG A 167 -1.23 0.78 -11.27
C ARG A 167 -0.26 1.10 -12.41
N PHE A 168 0.01 0.12 -13.29
CA PHE A 168 1.03 0.23 -14.34
C PHE A 168 0.43 0.33 -15.76
N ILE A 169 -0.87 0.62 -15.89
CA ILE A 169 -1.51 0.84 -17.19
C ILE A 169 -1.13 2.24 -17.73
N PRO A 170 -0.83 2.38 -19.04
CA PRO A 170 -0.61 3.68 -19.66
C PRO A 170 -1.77 4.65 -19.41
N GLY A 171 -1.46 5.87 -18.97
CA GLY A 171 -2.46 6.92 -18.66
C GLY A 171 -2.82 7.03 -17.17
N VAL A 172 -2.44 6.06 -16.35
CA VAL A 172 -2.44 6.20 -14.89
C VAL A 172 -1.22 6.99 -14.47
N LYS A 173 -1.44 8.19 -13.93
CA LYS A 173 -0.42 9.14 -13.50
C LYS A 173 -0.56 9.44 -12.02
N LEU A 174 0.48 10.01 -11.42
CA LEU A 174 0.46 10.38 -10.00
C LEU A 174 -0.74 11.27 -9.60
N GLU A 175 -1.24 12.08 -10.52
CA GLU A 175 -2.37 13.00 -10.30
C GLU A 175 -3.74 12.31 -10.21
N ASN A 176 -3.92 11.14 -10.82
CA ASN A 176 -5.20 10.44 -10.87
C ASN A 176 -5.14 8.99 -10.37
N PHE A 177 -3.95 8.49 -9.97
CA PHE A 177 -3.76 7.06 -9.73
C PHE A 177 -4.73 6.48 -8.69
N LEU A 178 -4.95 7.19 -7.58
CA LEU A 178 -5.86 6.73 -6.53
C LEU A 178 -7.30 6.67 -7.01
N ASP A 179 -7.76 7.71 -7.71
CA ASP A 179 -9.14 7.81 -8.20
C ASP A 179 -9.41 6.73 -9.24
N VAL A 180 -8.46 6.49 -10.15
CA VAL A 180 -8.57 5.44 -11.17
C VAL A 180 -8.61 4.07 -10.51
N ILE A 181 -7.64 3.73 -9.65
CA ILE A 181 -7.59 2.42 -8.98
C ILE A 181 -8.85 2.17 -8.15
N ASN A 182 -9.27 3.15 -7.34
CA ASN A 182 -10.49 3.03 -6.53
C ASN A 182 -11.73 2.89 -7.42
N GLY A 183 -11.76 3.54 -8.59
CA GLY A 183 -12.81 3.38 -9.58
C GLY A 183 -12.92 1.93 -10.10
N TYR A 184 -11.80 1.29 -10.42
CA TYR A 184 -11.79 -0.11 -10.86
C TYR A 184 -12.14 -1.09 -9.73
N ILE A 185 -11.64 -0.87 -8.52
CA ILE A 185 -12.00 -1.69 -7.34
C ILE A 185 -13.51 -1.61 -7.09
N LYS A 186 -14.07 -0.40 -7.14
CA LYS A 186 -15.51 -0.18 -7.01
C LYS A 186 -16.28 -0.87 -8.14
N LEU A 187 -15.83 -0.73 -9.39
CA LEU A 187 -16.47 -1.38 -10.55
C LEU A 187 -16.52 -2.89 -10.38
N LYS A 188 -15.42 -3.53 -9.97
CA LYS A 188 -15.38 -4.99 -9.74
C LYS A 188 -16.34 -5.44 -8.65
N HIS A 189 -16.47 -4.65 -7.58
CA HIS A 189 -17.39 -4.94 -6.48
C HIS A 189 -18.86 -4.75 -6.87
N GLU A 190 -19.19 -3.73 -7.66
CA GLU A 190 -20.57 -3.39 -8.04
C GLU A 190 -21.07 -4.17 -9.26
N ASP A 191 -20.21 -4.38 -10.27
CA ASP A 191 -20.52 -5.06 -11.52
C ASP A 191 -19.29 -5.79 -12.08
N LEU A 192 -19.16 -7.06 -11.68
CA LEU A 192 -18.07 -7.92 -12.12
C LEU A 192 -18.04 -8.10 -13.65
N ASN A 193 -19.19 -8.13 -14.32
CA ASN A 193 -19.23 -8.31 -15.78
C ASN A 193 -18.71 -7.06 -16.49
N ALA A 194 -19.12 -5.88 -16.04
CA ALA A 194 -18.60 -4.62 -16.57
C ALA A 194 -17.09 -4.50 -16.35
N TYR A 195 -16.59 -4.90 -15.17
CA TYR A 195 -15.16 -4.97 -14.90
C TYR A 195 -14.41 -5.90 -15.87
N GLN A 196 -14.93 -7.12 -16.09
CA GLN A 196 -14.33 -8.09 -17.03
C GLN A 196 -14.27 -7.56 -18.47
N ILE A 197 -15.36 -6.93 -18.93
CA ILE A 197 -15.43 -6.30 -20.25
C ILE A 197 -14.38 -5.20 -20.37
N GLU A 198 -14.26 -4.36 -19.36
CA GLU A 198 -13.33 -3.23 -19.37
C GLU A 198 -11.87 -3.68 -19.37
N LEU A 199 -11.52 -4.74 -18.63
CA LEU A 199 -10.17 -5.32 -18.70
C LEU A 199 -9.88 -5.93 -20.07
N SER A 200 -10.84 -6.64 -20.66
CA SER A 200 -10.69 -7.18 -22.01
C SER A 200 -10.47 -6.06 -23.03
N ARG A 201 -11.18 -4.93 -22.86
CA ARG A 201 -10.99 -3.71 -23.66
C ARG A 201 -9.57 -3.17 -23.51
N ILE A 202 -9.10 -2.98 -22.28
CA ILE A 202 -7.73 -2.49 -21.98
C ILE A 202 -6.68 -3.38 -22.66
N VAL A 203 -6.79 -4.70 -22.51
CA VAL A 203 -5.81 -5.65 -23.04
C VAL A 203 -5.76 -5.60 -24.57
N ARG A 204 -6.93 -5.59 -25.22
CA ARG A 204 -7.06 -5.64 -26.68
C ARG A 204 -6.76 -4.32 -27.36
N GLU A 205 -7.38 -3.23 -26.91
CA GLU A 205 -7.25 -1.93 -27.56
C GLU A 205 -5.84 -1.35 -27.42
N ASN A 206 -5.15 -1.64 -26.31
CA ASN A 206 -3.76 -1.21 -26.12
C ASN A 206 -2.73 -2.21 -26.63
N ASN A 207 -3.16 -3.33 -27.22
CA ASN A 207 -2.32 -4.45 -27.65
C ASN A 207 -1.23 -4.80 -26.63
N VAL A 208 -1.65 -5.06 -25.37
CA VAL A 208 -0.72 -5.12 -24.24
C VAL A 208 0.36 -6.18 -24.45
N LEU A 209 0.04 -7.35 -25.00
CA LEU A 209 1.04 -8.41 -25.23
C LEU A 209 2.15 -7.99 -26.21
N ASP A 210 1.79 -7.44 -27.37
CA ASP A 210 2.76 -6.92 -28.36
C ASP A 210 3.63 -5.82 -27.73
N TYR A 211 3.02 -4.91 -26.96
CA TYR A 211 3.76 -3.90 -26.20
C TYR A 211 4.78 -4.52 -25.24
N LEU A 212 4.41 -5.59 -24.52
CA LEU A 212 5.32 -6.31 -23.63
C LEU A 212 6.43 -7.04 -24.40
N CYS A 213 6.13 -7.64 -25.55
CA CYS A 213 7.14 -8.25 -26.43
C CYS A 213 8.19 -7.22 -26.86
N GLY A 214 7.76 -6.05 -27.33
CA GLY A 214 8.67 -4.96 -27.71
C GLY A 214 9.53 -4.46 -26.54
N LYS A 215 8.97 -4.40 -25.33
CA LYS A 215 9.72 -4.09 -24.10
C LYS A 215 10.73 -5.20 -23.76
N ILE A 216 10.39 -6.46 -23.94
CA ILE A 216 11.30 -7.57 -23.61
C ILE A 216 12.46 -7.62 -24.59
N GLU A 217 12.21 -7.45 -25.89
CA GLU A 217 13.20 -7.55 -26.96
C GLU A 217 14.41 -6.63 -26.73
N VAL A 218 14.16 -5.39 -26.32
CA VAL A 218 15.21 -4.37 -26.13
C VAL A 218 15.85 -4.39 -24.73
N HIS A 219 15.31 -5.17 -23.78
CA HIS A 219 15.81 -5.20 -22.41
C HIS A 219 16.94 -6.23 -22.23
N ASN A 220 18.10 -5.78 -21.76
CA ASN A 220 19.32 -6.58 -21.66
C ASN A 220 19.24 -7.86 -20.83
N ILE A 221 18.32 -7.93 -19.85
CA ILE A 221 18.11 -9.12 -18.99
C ILE A 221 16.91 -9.95 -19.45
N MET A 222 15.86 -9.30 -19.98
CA MET A 222 14.60 -9.99 -20.27
C MET A 222 14.57 -10.56 -21.69
N ASN A 223 15.38 -10.05 -22.62
CA ASN A 223 15.39 -10.48 -24.03
C ASN A 223 15.47 -12.00 -24.24
N ARG A 224 16.11 -12.73 -23.32
CA ARG A 224 16.15 -14.20 -23.30
C ARG A 224 14.78 -14.87 -23.19
N ARG A 225 13.73 -14.14 -22.80
CA ARG A 225 12.35 -14.62 -22.70
C ARG A 225 11.52 -14.35 -23.95
N LEU A 226 12.06 -13.64 -24.94
CA LEU A 226 11.30 -13.19 -26.11
C LEU A 226 10.59 -14.33 -26.84
N GLU A 227 11.27 -15.47 -27.03
CA GLU A 227 10.67 -16.67 -27.64
C GLU A 227 9.41 -17.15 -26.88
N VAL A 228 9.46 -17.12 -25.55
CA VAL A 228 8.34 -17.54 -24.70
C VAL A 228 7.19 -16.53 -24.76
N PHE A 229 7.49 -15.22 -24.86
CA PHE A 229 6.48 -14.19 -24.99
C PHE A 229 5.80 -14.17 -26.36
N ASN A 230 6.55 -14.41 -27.44
CA ASN A 230 5.97 -14.63 -28.77
C ASN A 230 5.03 -15.86 -28.77
N THR A 231 5.38 -16.89 -28.00
CA THR A 231 4.52 -18.06 -27.80
C THR A 231 3.25 -17.70 -27.03
N LEU A 232 3.35 -16.89 -25.96
CA LEU A 232 2.19 -16.39 -25.21
C LEU A 232 1.25 -15.58 -26.12
N GLU A 233 1.79 -14.70 -26.95
CA GLU A 233 1.02 -13.94 -27.94
C GLU A 233 0.24 -14.86 -28.89
N THR A 234 0.92 -15.83 -29.50
CA THR A 234 0.26 -16.82 -30.38
C THR A 234 -0.85 -17.58 -29.66
N LEU A 235 -0.60 -18.05 -28.43
CA LEU A 235 -1.59 -18.78 -27.64
C LEU A 235 -2.82 -17.93 -27.31
N TYR A 236 -2.62 -16.64 -27.06
CA TYR A 236 -3.71 -15.70 -26.78
C TYR A 236 -4.55 -15.43 -28.04
N GLU A 237 -3.92 -15.16 -29.17
CA GLU A 237 -4.58 -14.94 -30.46
C GLU A 237 -5.40 -16.17 -30.91
N ASP A 238 -4.82 -17.37 -30.74
CA ASP A 238 -5.47 -18.65 -31.04
C ASP A 238 -6.51 -19.08 -30.00
N LYS A 239 -6.76 -18.26 -28.98
CA LYS A 239 -7.71 -18.50 -27.88
C LYS A 239 -7.43 -19.80 -27.13
N LYS A 240 -6.16 -20.18 -27.00
CA LYS A 240 -5.68 -21.34 -26.25
C LYS A 240 -5.47 -20.96 -24.80
N TRP A 241 -6.56 -20.69 -24.10
CA TRP A 241 -6.55 -20.11 -22.75
C TRP A 241 -5.81 -20.95 -21.70
N GLN A 242 -6.05 -22.27 -21.62
CA GLN A 242 -5.39 -23.09 -20.60
C GLN A 242 -3.86 -23.15 -20.76
N PRO A 243 -3.31 -23.44 -21.97
CA PRO A 243 -1.87 -23.33 -22.20
C PRO A 243 -1.33 -21.92 -21.93
N PHE A 244 -2.06 -20.88 -22.34
CA PHE A 244 -1.66 -19.49 -22.08
C PHE A 244 -1.51 -19.22 -20.59
N ILE A 245 -2.55 -19.53 -19.79
CA ILE A 245 -2.59 -19.31 -18.34
C ILE A 245 -1.44 -20.03 -17.65
N SER A 246 -1.21 -21.29 -18.01
CA SER A 246 -0.14 -22.12 -17.44
C SER A 246 1.24 -21.52 -17.71
N LEU A 247 1.46 -21.04 -18.94
CA LEU A 247 2.73 -20.44 -19.33
C LEU A 247 2.92 -19.04 -18.72
N ALA A 248 1.86 -18.23 -18.64
CA ALA A 248 1.90 -16.88 -18.11
C ALA A 248 2.27 -16.86 -16.62
N ILE A 249 1.64 -17.71 -15.81
CA ILE A 249 1.97 -17.86 -14.38
C ILE A 249 3.45 -18.26 -14.19
N LEU A 250 3.96 -19.19 -15.01
CA LEU A 250 5.37 -19.57 -14.97
C LEU A 250 6.28 -18.38 -15.32
N GLN A 251 5.88 -17.55 -16.29
CA GLN A 251 6.62 -16.35 -16.65
C GLN A 251 6.58 -15.28 -15.55
N ILE A 252 5.49 -15.11 -14.80
CA ILE A 252 5.45 -14.20 -13.64
C ILE A 252 6.56 -14.58 -12.63
N GLU A 253 6.67 -15.86 -12.27
CA GLU A 253 7.74 -16.33 -11.38
C GLU A 253 9.14 -16.11 -11.98
N GLY A 254 9.28 -16.33 -13.29
CA GLY A 254 10.51 -16.06 -14.01
C GLY A 254 10.91 -14.57 -14.01
N LEU A 255 9.95 -13.68 -14.20
CA LEU A 255 10.19 -12.24 -14.20
C LEU A 255 10.61 -11.74 -12.82
N PHE A 256 10.05 -12.26 -11.72
CA PHE A 256 10.54 -11.93 -10.38
C PHE A 256 11.98 -12.38 -10.13
N TYR A 257 12.41 -13.49 -10.76
CA TYR A 257 13.82 -13.86 -10.77
C TYR A 257 14.68 -12.84 -11.54
N ASP A 258 14.16 -12.30 -12.65
CA ASP A 258 14.83 -11.23 -13.41
C ASP A 258 14.91 -9.92 -12.61
N CYS A 259 13.87 -9.54 -11.86
CA CYS A 259 13.91 -8.41 -10.92
C CYS A 259 15.09 -8.53 -9.95
N CYS A 260 15.25 -9.70 -9.33
CA CYS A 260 16.35 -9.96 -8.39
C CYS A 260 17.73 -9.81 -9.06
N ASN A 261 17.86 -10.24 -10.32
CA ASN A 261 19.10 -10.08 -11.10
C ASN A 261 19.40 -8.60 -11.41
N VAL A 262 18.38 -7.80 -11.75
CA VAL A 262 18.51 -6.35 -12.01
C VAL A 262 18.96 -5.61 -10.75
N LEU A 263 18.38 -5.97 -9.60
CA LEU A 263 18.74 -5.44 -8.30
C LEU A 263 20.13 -5.89 -7.82
N LYS A 264 20.76 -6.86 -8.50
CA LYS A 264 22.04 -7.50 -8.10
C LYS A 264 21.99 -8.04 -6.68
N VAL A 265 20.85 -8.57 -6.26
CA VAL A 265 20.71 -9.26 -4.98
C VAL A 265 21.41 -10.62 -5.12
N ASN A 266 22.74 -10.61 -5.00
CA ASN A 266 23.64 -11.75 -5.20
C ASN A 266 23.47 -12.87 -4.15
N GLU A 267 22.54 -12.73 -3.22
CA GLU A 267 22.18 -13.73 -2.20
C GLU A 267 21.10 -14.73 -2.69
N LEU A 268 21.06 -15.04 -3.98
CA LEU A 268 20.47 -16.30 -4.44
C LEU A 268 21.59 -17.34 -4.45
N SER A 269 22.08 -17.65 -3.26
CA SER A 269 23.13 -18.65 -3.04
C SER A 269 22.62 -20.03 -3.47
N GLY A 270 22.86 -20.42 -4.71
CA GLY A 270 22.80 -21.81 -5.21
C GLY A 270 21.45 -22.51 -5.24
N LEU A 271 20.41 -21.99 -4.58
CA LEU A 271 19.03 -22.45 -4.65
C LEU A 271 18.18 -21.31 -5.19
N ALA A 272 17.48 -21.54 -6.29
CA ALA A 272 16.45 -20.62 -6.75
C ALA A 272 15.43 -20.48 -5.61
N GLY A 273 15.42 -19.34 -4.93
CA GLY A 273 14.47 -19.07 -3.85
C GLY A 273 13.03 -19.28 -4.31
N THR A 274 12.10 -19.46 -3.36
CA THR A 274 10.68 -19.63 -3.69
C THR A 274 10.13 -18.38 -4.39
N LEU A 275 8.99 -18.50 -5.10
CA LEU A 275 8.31 -17.34 -5.70
C LEU A 275 8.13 -16.21 -4.67
N VAL A 276 7.66 -16.57 -3.48
CA VAL A 276 7.49 -15.69 -2.32
C VAL A 276 8.77 -14.92 -1.98
N GLU A 277 9.92 -15.59 -1.90
CA GLU A 277 11.21 -14.95 -1.60
C GLU A 277 11.66 -13.99 -2.71
N LYS A 278 11.39 -14.33 -3.98
CA LYS A 278 11.70 -13.45 -5.12
C LYS A 278 10.81 -12.20 -5.11
N VAL A 279 9.52 -12.36 -4.80
CA VAL A 279 8.56 -11.25 -4.67
C VAL A 279 8.99 -10.30 -3.56
N ASP A 280 9.29 -10.81 -2.36
CA ASP A 280 9.77 -10.00 -1.23
C ASP A 280 11.03 -9.21 -1.60
N LYS A 281 12.05 -9.87 -2.15
CA LYS A 281 13.30 -9.21 -2.58
C LYS A 281 13.07 -8.16 -3.67
N SER A 282 12.08 -8.35 -4.54
CA SER A 282 11.81 -7.46 -5.68
C SER A 282 11.16 -6.15 -5.27
N PHE A 283 10.36 -6.15 -4.21
CA PHE A 283 9.62 -4.97 -3.75
C PHE A 283 10.19 -4.33 -2.49
N ARG A 284 11.06 -5.02 -1.73
CA ARG A 284 11.55 -4.61 -0.40
C ARG A 284 11.98 -3.15 -0.27
N ASP A 285 12.67 -2.63 -1.28
CA ASP A 285 13.21 -1.26 -1.25
C ASP A 285 12.20 -0.20 -1.69
N ASN A 286 11.03 -0.61 -2.21
CA ASN A 286 9.92 0.27 -2.57
C ASN A 286 8.75 0.11 -1.60
N HIS A 287 8.69 1.01 -0.62
CA HIS A 287 7.70 0.98 0.45
C HIS A 287 6.25 0.99 -0.06
N ILE A 288 5.93 1.80 -1.08
CA ILE A 288 4.57 1.87 -1.64
C ILE A 288 4.16 0.54 -2.28
N LEU A 289 5.06 -0.10 -3.03
CA LEU A 289 4.79 -1.41 -3.63
C LEU A 289 4.70 -2.51 -2.56
N MET A 290 5.49 -2.43 -1.49
CA MET A 290 5.37 -3.33 -0.34
C MET A 290 4.00 -3.27 0.33
N LEU A 291 3.37 -2.08 0.37
CA LEU A 291 2.02 -1.94 0.90
C LEU A 291 0.93 -2.33 -0.10
N SER A 292 1.08 -1.95 -1.37
CA SER A 292 -0.04 -1.93 -2.33
C SER A 292 -0.06 -3.04 -3.39
N VAL A 293 1.07 -3.68 -3.67
CA VAL A 293 1.21 -4.67 -4.76
C VAL A 293 1.75 -5.99 -4.23
N TYR A 294 2.70 -5.94 -3.31
CA TYR A 294 3.30 -7.11 -2.68
C TYR A 294 2.28 -8.09 -2.09
N PRO A 295 1.21 -7.68 -1.35
CA PRO A 295 0.27 -8.64 -0.77
C PRO A 295 -0.39 -9.56 -1.81
N TYR A 296 -0.71 -9.03 -2.99
CA TYR A 296 -1.30 -9.82 -4.08
C TYR A 296 -0.35 -10.92 -4.57
N TYR A 297 0.89 -10.56 -4.92
CA TYR A 297 1.89 -11.51 -5.41
C TYR A 297 2.41 -12.47 -4.34
N MET A 298 2.28 -12.11 -3.06
CA MET A 298 2.71 -12.91 -1.92
C MET A 298 1.69 -13.98 -1.52
N PHE A 299 0.39 -13.69 -1.66
CA PHE A 299 -0.67 -14.54 -1.13
C PHE A 299 -1.55 -15.17 -2.21
N GLU A 300 -1.99 -14.40 -3.23
CA GLU A 300 -2.98 -14.88 -4.21
C GLU A 300 -2.31 -15.59 -5.42
N ILE A 301 -1.28 -14.99 -6.01
CA ILE A 301 -0.57 -15.61 -7.16
C ILE A 301 0.00 -17.00 -6.81
N PRO A 302 0.61 -17.24 -5.64
CA PRO A 302 1.11 -18.56 -5.30
C PRO A 302 0.02 -19.63 -5.18
N GLU A 303 -1.21 -19.27 -4.82
CA GLU A 303 -2.35 -20.20 -4.82
C GLU A 303 -2.70 -20.62 -6.24
N ILE A 304 -2.85 -19.66 -7.16
CA ILE A 304 -3.12 -19.90 -8.59
C ILE A 304 -2.00 -20.77 -9.19
N ARG A 305 -0.74 -20.44 -8.87
CA ARG A 305 0.43 -21.18 -9.33
C ARG A 305 0.44 -22.62 -8.81
N ASN A 306 0.08 -22.83 -7.55
CA ASN A 306 0.05 -24.15 -6.96
C ASN A 306 -1.10 -25.01 -7.52
N GLU A 307 -2.27 -24.41 -7.77
CA GLU A 307 -3.38 -25.09 -8.46
C GLU A 307 -2.91 -25.64 -9.80
N ILE A 308 -2.40 -24.77 -10.69
CA ILE A 308 -1.88 -25.17 -12.01
C ILE A 308 -0.78 -26.23 -11.89
N ALA A 309 0.15 -26.10 -10.93
CA ALA A 309 1.23 -27.06 -10.75
C ALA A 309 0.74 -28.46 -10.34
N HIS A 310 -0.40 -28.55 -9.64
CA HIS A 310 -0.96 -29.81 -9.17
C HIS A 310 -1.96 -30.44 -10.15
N THR A 311 -2.83 -29.64 -10.75
CA THR A 311 -3.93 -30.10 -11.62
C THR A 311 -3.60 -29.99 -13.11
N GLY A 312 -2.64 -29.13 -13.47
CA GLY A 312 -2.32 -28.76 -14.85
C GLY A 312 -3.35 -27.84 -15.51
N LEU A 313 -4.42 -27.46 -14.81
CA LEU A 313 -5.58 -26.73 -15.36
C LEU A 313 -6.19 -25.83 -14.28
N ILE A 314 -6.68 -24.65 -14.67
CA ILE A 314 -7.55 -23.86 -13.80
C ILE A 314 -9.02 -24.23 -14.05
N GLU A 315 -9.79 -24.44 -13.00
CA GLU A 315 -11.24 -24.58 -13.09
C GLU A 315 -11.91 -23.20 -13.02
N SER A 316 -12.33 -22.67 -14.17
CA SER A 316 -13.06 -21.40 -14.24
C SER A 316 -14.03 -21.36 -15.42
N GLU A 317 -15.17 -20.72 -15.22
CA GLU A 317 -16.18 -20.47 -16.26
C GLU A 317 -15.67 -19.47 -17.32
N ASN A 318 -14.72 -18.59 -16.96
CA ASN A 318 -14.21 -17.55 -17.86
C ASN A 318 -12.67 -17.52 -17.90
N LEU A 319 -12.09 -18.49 -18.61
CA LEU A 319 -10.65 -18.58 -18.82
C LEU A 319 -10.07 -17.38 -19.61
N GLU A 320 -10.86 -16.76 -20.48
CA GLU A 320 -10.43 -15.55 -21.21
C GLU A 320 -10.18 -14.39 -20.24
N HIS A 321 -11.06 -14.19 -19.26
CA HIS A 321 -10.87 -13.16 -18.23
C HIS A 321 -9.60 -13.43 -17.40
N ILE A 322 -9.34 -14.68 -17.01
CA ILE A 322 -8.11 -15.04 -16.28
C ILE A 322 -6.87 -14.76 -17.14
N ALA A 323 -6.91 -15.07 -18.44
CA ALA A 323 -5.83 -14.74 -19.35
C ALA A 323 -5.58 -13.22 -19.38
N ASN A 324 -6.63 -12.41 -19.44
CA ASN A 324 -6.52 -10.93 -19.41
C ASN A 324 -5.94 -10.42 -18.09
N GLU A 325 -6.39 -10.95 -16.95
CA GLU A 325 -5.84 -10.64 -15.62
C GLU A 325 -4.32 -10.92 -15.59
N LEU A 326 -3.90 -12.10 -16.07
CA LEU A 326 -2.48 -12.48 -16.10
C LEU A 326 -1.63 -11.65 -17.06
N ILE A 327 -2.20 -11.17 -18.19
CA ILE A 327 -1.50 -10.22 -19.08
C ILE A 327 -1.19 -8.93 -18.32
N LEU A 328 -2.13 -8.44 -17.52
CA LEU A 328 -1.92 -7.25 -16.71
C LEU A 328 -0.93 -7.51 -15.56
N ASP A 329 -0.92 -8.72 -14.99
CA ASP A 329 0.12 -9.11 -14.02
C ASP A 329 1.52 -9.12 -14.66
N LEU A 330 1.66 -9.67 -15.87
CA LEU A 330 2.91 -9.63 -16.63
C LEU A 330 3.32 -8.17 -16.90
N ASN A 331 2.36 -7.32 -17.30
CA ASN A 331 2.62 -5.89 -17.51
C ASN A 331 3.15 -5.21 -16.24
N THR A 332 2.57 -5.51 -15.09
CA THR A 332 3.00 -4.96 -13.80
C THR A 332 4.44 -5.34 -13.47
N VAL A 333 4.79 -6.63 -13.57
CA VAL A 333 6.16 -7.07 -13.23
C VAL A 333 7.19 -6.55 -14.25
N ILE A 334 6.87 -6.56 -15.55
CA ILE A 334 7.75 -6.04 -16.60
C ILE A 334 7.97 -4.53 -16.43
N SER A 335 6.90 -3.77 -16.17
CA SER A 335 6.99 -2.33 -15.90
C SER A 335 7.85 -2.05 -14.68
N TRP A 336 7.74 -2.86 -13.63
CA TRP A 336 8.59 -2.74 -12.44
C TRP A 336 10.07 -3.02 -12.74
N ILE A 337 10.38 -4.07 -13.52
CA ILE A 337 11.76 -4.35 -13.97
C ILE A 337 12.35 -3.15 -14.71
N TYR A 338 11.54 -2.52 -15.57
CA TYR A 338 11.92 -1.30 -16.28
C TYR A 338 12.20 -0.16 -15.32
N GLU A 339 11.32 0.12 -14.36
CA GLU A 339 11.51 1.19 -13.37
C GLU A 339 12.81 0.99 -12.58
N ILE A 340 13.07 -0.22 -12.05
CA ILE A 340 14.32 -0.52 -11.32
C ILE A 340 15.56 -0.34 -12.21
N SER A 341 15.47 -0.79 -13.47
CA SER A 341 16.60 -0.71 -14.41
C SER A 341 16.92 0.75 -14.78
N HIS A 342 15.89 1.60 -14.85
CA HIS A 342 16.01 3.01 -15.25
C HIS A 342 16.24 3.96 -14.07
N GLU A 343 15.92 3.56 -12.83
CA GLU A 343 16.14 4.39 -11.63
C GLU A 343 17.60 4.85 -11.51
N LYS A 344 18.55 3.96 -11.84
CA LYS A 344 20.00 4.26 -11.85
C LYS A 344 20.38 5.33 -12.88
N TYR A 345 19.54 5.54 -13.90
CA TYR A 345 19.74 6.53 -14.96
C TYR A 345 18.83 7.74 -14.81
N LYS A 346 17.81 7.74 -13.93
CA LYS A 346 16.92 8.90 -13.72
C LYS A 346 17.72 10.15 -13.33
N ILE A 347 18.69 10.02 -12.44
CA ILE A 347 19.56 11.14 -12.05
C ILE A 347 20.38 11.64 -13.25
N LEU A 348 20.92 10.72 -14.07
CA LEU A 348 21.69 11.08 -15.26
C LEU A 348 20.82 11.74 -16.35
N MET A 349 19.58 11.29 -16.53
CA MET A 349 18.60 11.92 -17.42
C MET A 349 18.20 13.30 -16.91
N MET A 350 17.92 13.46 -15.62
CA MET A 350 17.63 14.77 -15.02
C MET A 350 18.81 15.75 -15.15
N ILE A 351 20.04 15.27 -14.99
CA ILE A 351 21.25 16.07 -15.23
C ILE A 351 21.37 16.44 -16.71
N SER A 352 21.13 15.49 -17.62
CA SER A 352 21.15 15.73 -19.06
C SER A 352 20.11 16.78 -19.47
N ASP A 353 18.88 16.66 -18.98
CA ASP A 353 17.79 17.60 -19.27
C ASP A 353 18.10 18.99 -18.70
N ALA A 354 18.64 19.07 -17.48
CA ALA A 354 19.08 20.33 -16.90
C ALA A 354 20.24 20.99 -17.68
N LEU A 355 21.18 20.19 -18.21
CA LEU A 355 22.28 20.68 -19.05
C LEU A 355 21.78 21.16 -20.41
N VAL A 356 20.81 20.48 -21.01
CA VAL A 356 20.16 20.91 -22.26
C VAL A 356 19.41 22.24 -22.05
N PHE A 357 18.73 22.41 -20.91
CA PHE A 357 18.07 23.68 -20.56
C PHE A 357 19.03 24.83 -20.24
N MET A 358 20.29 24.56 -19.86
CA MET A 358 21.31 25.60 -19.68
C MET A 358 22.05 25.98 -20.99
N LEU A 359 21.87 25.20 -22.05
CA LEU A 359 22.50 25.43 -23.36
C LEU A 359 21.56 26.11 -24.37
N ILE A 360 20.34 26.44 -23.95
CA ILE A 360 19.35 27.27 -24.67
C ILE A 360 19.22 28.58 -23.90
#